data_AF-A0A530LS93-F1
#
_entry.id   AF-A0A530LS93-F1
#
_cell.length_a   1.000
_cell.length_b   1.000
_cell.length_c   1.000
_cell.angle_alpha   90.00
_cell.angle_beta   90.00
_cell.angle_gamma   90.00
#
_symmetry.space_group_name_H-M   'P 1'
#
loop_
_entity.id
_entity.type
_entity.pdbx_description
1 polymer ?
#
loop_
_entity_poly.entity_id
_entity_poly.type
_entity_poly.pdbx_seq_one_letter_code
_entity_poly.pdbx_strand_id
1 'polypeptide(L)'
;MALSAAALWQLDRAFPPPLPAALTVSTEVQDRDGQLLRAFATPDGYWRLATSLDQVDKQFVDMLVTYEDKRFWDHQGVDVLALARAAGQF
;
A
#
# COMPACT_ATOMS: atom_id res chain seq x y z
N MET A 1 -11.78 24.07 -10.54
CA MET A 1 -11.18 22.73 -10.74
C MET A 1 -9.66 22.73 -10.62
N ALA A 2 -8.91 23.61 -11.31
CA ALA A 2 -7.44 23.66 -11.15
C ALA A 2 -6.98 24.05 -9.73
N LEU A 3 -7.63 25.05 -9.11
CA LEU A 3 -7.38 25.44 -7.72
C LEU A 3 -7.68 24.32 -6.70
N SER A 4 -8.69 23.48 -6.96
CA SER A 4 -9.06 22.38 -6.07
C SER A 4 -8.11 21.19 -6.17
N ALA A 5 -7.61 20.86 -7.36
CA ALA A 5 -6.58 19.82 -7.52
C ALA A 5 -5.24 20.24 -6.90
N ALA A 6 -4.82 21.50 -7.09
CA ALA A 6 -3.62 22.04 -6.47
C ALA A 6 -3.73 22.08 -4.94
N ALA A 7 -4.90 22.43 -4.39
CA ALA A 7 -5.15 22.39 -2.96
C ALA A 7 -5.08 20.96 -2.40
N LEU A 8 -5.69 19.98 -3.06
CA LEU A 8 -5.63 18.57 -2.63
C LEU A 8 -4.20 18.04 -2.65
N TRP A 9 -3.43 18.37 -3.68
CA TRP A 9 -2.02 17.99 -3.75
C TRP A 9 -1.18 18.63 -2.64
N GLN A 10 -1.44 19.90 -2.30
CA GLN A 10 -0.74 20.56 -1.20
C GLN A 10 -1.14 20.00 0.18
N LEU A 11 -2.42 19.64 0.35
CA LEU A 11 -2.90 19.01 1.57
C LEU A 11 -2.29 17.62 1.77
N ASP A 12 -2.21 16.81 0.71
CA ASP A 12 -1.57 15.50 0.74
C ASP A 12 -0.09 15.59 1.20
N ARG A 13 0.66 16.55 0.67
CA ARG A 13 2.06 16.79 1.08
C ARG A 13 2.20 17.37 2.49
N ALA A 14 1.26 18.22 2.91
CA ALA A 14 1.28 18.83 4.23
C ALA A 14 0.84 17.87 5.34
N PHE A 15 0.02 16.87 5.00
CA PHE A 15 -0.57 15.91 5.93
C PHE A 15 -0.38 14.48 5.43
N PRO A 16 0.88 14.00 5.30
CA PRO A 16 1.11 12.62 4.92
C PRO A 16 0.50 11.67 5.97
N PRO A 17 0.01 10.49 5.55
CA PRO A 17 -0.50 9.50 6.50
C PRO A 17 0.60 9.14 7.51
N PRO A 18 0.25 8.96 8.80
CA PRO A 18 1.22 8.58 9.82
C PRO A 18 1.61 7.11 9.63
N LEU A 19 2.56 6.86 8.75
CA LEU A 19 3.12 5.53 8.52
C LEU A 19 4.21 5.25 9.56
N PRO A 20 4.22 4.06 10.20
CA PRO A 20 5.30 3.69 11.10
C PRO A 20 6.59 3.50 10.32
N ALA A 21 7.73 3.91 10.89
CA ALA A 21 9.05 3.76 10.27
C ALA A 21 9.43 2.29 10.00
N ALA A 22 8.89 1.39 10.81
CA ALA A 22 8.97 -0.06 10.61
C ALA A 22 7.59 -0.67 10.89
N LEU A 23 7.17 -1.61 10.06
CA LEU A 23 5.96 -2.38 10.30
C LEU A 23 6.20 -3.41 11.40
N THR A 24 5.24 -3.56 12.30
CA THR A 24 5.26 -4.65 13.28
C THR A 24 4.92 -5.96 12.57
N VAL A 25 5.94 -6.78 12.37
CA VAL A 25 5.81 -8.12 11.77
C VAL A 25 5.89 -9.22 12.83
N SER A 26 5.41 -10.39 12.47
CA SER A 26 5.50 -11.61 13.25
C SER A 26 6.96 -12.02 13.45
N THR A 27 7.28 -12.53 14.64
CA THR A 27 8.54 -13.27 14.83
C THR A 27 8.41 -14.60 14.11
N GLU A 28 9.29 -14.85 13.15
CA GLU A 28 9.33 -16.06 12.32
C GLU A 28 10.48 -16.98 12.76
N VAL A 29 10.16 -18.25 12.96
CA VAL A 29 11.13 -19.32 13.19
C VAL A 29 11.24 -20.12 11.91
N GLN A 30 12.43 -20.15 11.34
CA GLN A 30 12.73 -20.84 10.09
C GLN A 30 13.71 -21.99 10.34
N ASP A 31 13.72 -22.97 9.43
CA ASP A 31 14.75 -24.00 9.42
C ASP A 31 16.07 -23.50 8.79
N ARG A 32 17.03 -24.40 8.62
CA ARG A 32 18.35 -24.08 8.04
C ARG A 32 18.29 -23.64 6.57
N ASP A 33 17.22 -24.04 5.87
CA ASP A 33 17.00 -23.81 4.44
C ASP A 33 16.03 -22.63 4.22
N GLY A 34 15.63 -21.94 5.29
CA GLY A 34 14.74 -20.77 5.26
C GLY A 34 13.26 -21.09 5.21
N GLN A 35 12.86 -22.36 5.39
CA GLN A 35 11.44 -22.72 5.40
C GLN A 35 10.80 -22.34 6.73
N LEU A 36 9.62 -21.72 6.66
CA LEU A 36 8.89 -21.29 7.83
C LEU A 36 8.42 -22.50 8.65
N LEU A 37 8.92 -22.62 9.89
CA LEU A 37 8.49 -23.63 10.85
C LEU A 37 7.35 -23.11 11.73
N ARG A 38 7.41 -21.84 12.12
CA ARG A 38 6.40 -21.19 12.97
C ARG A 38 6.44 -19.67 12.84
N ALA A 39 5.27 -19.04 12.86
CA ALA A 39 5.14 -17.60 13.08
C ALA A 39 4.40 -17.32 14.39
N PHE A 40 4.87 -16.34 15.14
CA PHE A 40 4.17 -15.82 16.32
C PHE A 40 3.31 -14.62 15.95
N ALA A 41 2.14 -14.48 16.58
CA ALA A 41 1.30 -13.31 16.39
C ALA A 41 2.00 -12.03 16.84
N THR A 42 1.70 -10.93 16.16
CA THR A 42 2.05 -9.58 16.57
C THR A 42 1.36 -9.24 17.90
N PRO A 43 1.76 -8.17 18.60
CA PRO A 43 1.18 -7.80 19.91
C PRO A 43 -0.34 -7.59 19.90
N ASP A 44 -0.90 -7.23 18.74
CA ASP A 44 -2.34 -7.06 18.49
C ASP A 44 -3.04 -8.32 17.96
N GLY A 45 -2.36 -9.48 17.98
CA GLY A 45 -2.97 -10.79 17.76
C GLY A 45 -3.05 -11.26 16.31
N TYR A 46 -2.50 -10.51 15.35
CA TYR A 46 -2.51 -10.88 13.94
C TYR A 46 -1.22 -11.59 13.51
N TRP A 47 -1.31 -12.42 12.47
CA TRP A 47 -0.11 -12.89 11.77
C TRP A 47 0.24 -11.90 10.67
N ARG A 48 1.46 -11.37 10.70
CA ARG A 48 2.00 -10.45 9.70
C ARG A 48 3.37 -10.93 9.28
N LEU A 49 3.43 -11.77 8.26
CA LEU A 49 4.70 -12.29 7.76
C LEU A 49 5.49 -11.17 7.08
N ALA A 50 6.79 -11.14 7.33
CA ALA A 50 7.67 -10.20 6.66
C ALA A 50 7.76 -10.58 5.18
N THR A 51 7.59 -9.60 4.29
CA THR A 51 7.69 -9.82 2.85
C THR A 51 8.21 -8.57 2.14
N SER A 52 8.76 -8.76 0.94
CA SER A 52 9.14 -7.71 0.00
C SER A 52 8.54 -7.99 -1.38
N LEU A 53 8.46 -6.96 -2.23
CA LEU A 53 7.81 -7.07 -3.54
C LEU A 53 8.44 -8.15 -4.44
N ASP A 54 9.73 -8.42 -4.30
CA ASP A 54 10.46 -9.45 -5.05
C ASP A 54 10.16 -10.88 -4.57
N GLN A 55 9.56 -11.04 -3.39
CA GLN A 55 9.13 -12.32 -2.83
C GLN A 55 7.69 -12.68 -3.19
N VAL A 56 6.94 -11.75 -3.80
CA VAL A 56 5.54 -11.94 -4.19
C VAL A 56 5.48 -12.21 -5.69
N ASP A 57 4.59 -13.11 -6.11
CA ASP A 57 4.36 -13.35 -7.54
C ASP A 57 3.96 -12.04 -8.24
N LYS A 58 4.74 -11.68 -9.27
CA LYS A 58 4.51 -10.48 -10.07
C LYS A 58 3.08 -10.44 -10.63
N GLN A 59 2.53 -11.59 -11.05
CA GLN A 59 1.16 -11.62 -11.60
C GLN A 59 0.13 -11.23 -10.55
N PHE A 60 0.34 -11.64 -9.29
CA PHE A 60 -0.54 -11.24 -8.20
C PHE A 60 -0.46 -9.73 -7.94
N VAL A 61 0.75 -9.16 -7.92
CA VAL A 61 0.94 -7.71 -7.76
C VAL A 61 0.27 -6.93 -8.89
N ASP A 62 0.49 -7.35 -10.14
CA ASP A 62 -0.11 -6.70 -11.32
C ASP A 62 -1.64 -6.76 -11.29
N MET A 63 -2.21 -7.91 -10.90
CA MET A 63 -3.65 -8.09 -10.72
C MET A 63 -4.19 -7.18 -9.63
N LEU A 64 -3.55 -7.17 -8.45
CA LEU A 64 -3.99 -6.38 -7.30
C LEU A 64 -3.99 -4.89 -7.62
N VAL A 65 -2.89 -4.37 -8.19
CA VAL A 65 -2.80 -2.98 -8.63
C VAL A 65 -3.90 -2.68 -9.65
N THR A 66 -4.08 -3.54 -10.67
CA THR A 66 -5.12 -3.30 -11.69
C THR A 66 -6.53 -3.26 -11.10
N TYR A 67 -6.82 -4.11 -10.11
CA TYR A 67 -8.13 -4.24 -9.50
C TYR A 67 -8.44 -3.09 -8.53
N GLU A 68 -7.50 -2.76 -7.64
CA GLU A 68 -7.70 -1.74 -6.60
C GLU A 68 -7.48 -0.32 -7.14
N ASP A 69 -6.38 -0.10 -7.86
CA ASP A 69 -6.00 1.20 -8.40
C ASP A 69 -5.16 1.05 -9.67
N LYS A 70 -5.85 0.95 -10.81
CA LYS A 70 -5.24 0.75 -12.11
C LYS A 70 -4.16 1.79 -12.48
N ARG A 71 -4.21 2.99 -11.89
CA ARG A 71 -3.27 4.09 -12.19
C ARG A 71 -2.31 4.38 -11.04
N PHE A 72 -2.20 3.48 -10.07
CA PHE A 72 -1.35 3.63 -8.89
C PHE A 72 0.06 4.17 -9.20
N TRP A 73 0.69 3.68 -10.27
CA TRP A 73 2.05 4.09 -10.67
C TRP A 73 2.12 5.43 -11.43
N ASP A 74 0.99 5.94 -11.91
CA ASP A 74 0.91 7.14 -12.76
C ASP A 74 0.71 8.42 -11.93
N HIS A 75 0.35 8.33 -10.65
CA HIS A 75 0.13 9.48 -9.76
C HIS A 75 0.97 9.43 -8.50
N GLN A 76 1.25 10.61 -7.93
CA GLN A 76 2.05 10.78 -6.71
C GLN A 76 1.14 11.07 -5.52
N GLY A 77 0.23 10.14 -5.20
CA GLY A 77 -0.78 10.29 -4.15
C GLY A 77 -2.18 10.56 -4.71
N VAL A 78 -2.44 11.78 -5.21
CA VAL A 78 -3.78 12.17 -5.67
C VAL A 78 -3.98 11.91 -7.18
N ASP A 79 -4.96 11.07 -7.52
CA ASP A 79 -5.41 10.85 -8.91
C ASP A 79 -6.41 11.94 -9.37
N VAL A 80 -5.87 12.99 -10.00
CA VAL A 80 -6.64 14.14 -10.49
C VAL A 80 -7.70 13.73 -11.52
N LEU A 81 -7.42 12.73 -12.36
CA LEU A 81 -8.38 12.25 -13.37
C LEU A 81 -9.54 11.50 -12.72
N ALA A 82 -9.29 10.75 -11.65
CA ALA A 82 -10.34 10.06 -10.90
C ALA A 82 -11.27 11.06 -10.22
N LEU A 83 -10.70 12.09 -9.58
CA LEU A 83 -11.47 13.15 -8.94
C LEU A 83 -12.32 13.94 -9.93
N ALA A 84 -11.77 14.29 -11.10
CA ALA A 84 -12.52 14.99 -12.14
C ALA A 84 -13.71 14.15 -12.64
N ARG A 85 -13.52 12.83 -12.81
CA ARG A 85 -14.60 11.91 -13.20
C ARG A 85 -15.67 11.81 -12.12
N ALA A 86 -15.28 11.61 -10.86
CA ALA A 86 -16.21 11.52 -9.74
C ALA A 86 -17.02 12.82 -9.58
N ALA A 87 -16.36 13.97 -9.73
CA ALA A 87 -16.99 15.29 -9.76
C ALA A 87 -17.76 15.59 -11.06
N GLY A 88 -18.06 14.61 -11.91
CA GLY A 88 -19.02 14.71 -12.99
C GLY A 88 -20.08 13.60 -12.97
N GLN A 89 -20.02 12.72 -11.97
CA GLN A 89 -20.87 11.54 -11.82
C GLN A 89 -21.96 11.70 -10.75
N PHE A 90 -22.25 12.94 -10.36
CA PHE A 90 -23.34 13.25 -9.43
C PHE A 90 -24.71 13.27 -10.09
#